data_AF-A0A927BQB6-F1
#
_entry.id   AF-A0A927BQB6-F1
#
_cell.length_a   1.000
_cell.length_b   1.000
_cell.length_c   1.000
_cell.angle_alpha   90.00
_cell.angle_beta   90.00
_cell.angle_gamma   90.00
#
_symmetry.space_group_name_H-M   'P 1'
#
loop_
_entity.id
_entity.type
_entity.pdbx_description
1 polymer ?
#
loop_
_entity_poly.entity_id
_entity_poly.type
_entity_poly.pdbx_seq_one_letter_code
_entity_poly.pdbx_strand_id
1 'polypeptide(L)'
;MNDGMWLWLALVDLVILTAFAMLGIWQRRILLGVYVPPAHRGDAEVVAMRRSYVWTVVAVLALVAAAGSVALWLLPEALETVLAGTFSLQFVAAIAVYGRFHHRARALKAQAEWGGPSQPARRVASLTYRRELGQPGLRWYAVHLGVVAVSVVAAALMWDRIPEVFAIHFNVRGEADGWSERTVQGVFGQNLVQLVLIAIFAGTATAIGRMRQQLDPDDPQRSLAKRKQYNRLSAYFLWALSLLVTLFLSLLQGMTLYGWPQRWALGLGLALPLVILIAVGLFLYQLRSKGLESIGDEQAQADRYWRLGGLVYYNPADPALLVEKRVGVGMTVNFARPLSWLLLGAVLAVASGTALIAILTSG
;
A
#
# COMPACT_ATOMS: atom_id res chain seq x y z
N MET A 1 2.39 -4.73 31.18
CA MET A 1 2.40 -4.93 29.71
C MET A 1 2.55 -6.41 29.42
N ASN A 2 1.70 -7.02 28.59
CA ASN A 2 1.74 -8.47 28.35
C ASN A 2 2.62 -8.82 27.13
N ASP A 3 3.03 -10.09 27.02
CA ASP A 3 3.90 -10.57 25.93
C ASP A 3 3.27 -10.38 24.54
N GLY A 4 1.93 -10.50 24.45
CA GLY A 4 1.19 -10.31 23.21
C GLY A 4 1.33 -8.90 22.63
N MET A 5 1.39 -7.89 23.50
CA MET A 5 1.55 -6.50 23.10
C MET A 5 2.95 -6.22 22.54
N TRP A 6 3.99 -6.78 23.17
CA TRP A 6 5.37 -6.67 22.67
C TRP A 6 5.54 -7.36 21.33
N LEU A 7 4.91 -8.52 21.13
CA LEU A 7 4.89 -9.20 19.84
C LEU A 7 4.19 -8.38 18.77
N TRP A 8 3.07 -7.73 19.10
CA TRP A 8 2.36 -6.86 18.18
C TRP A 8 3.21 -5.65 17.77
N LEU A 9 3.87 -4.99 18.74
CA LEU A 9 4.77 -3.87 18.47
C LEU A 9 5.93 -4.27 17.57
N ALA A 10 6.60 -5.39 17.88
CA ALA A 10 7.69 -5.91 17.06
C ALA A 10 7.24 -6.24 15.63
N LEU A 11 6.02 -6.74 15.45
CA LEU A 11 5.45 -7.03 14.14
C LEU A 11 5.15 -5.74 13.35
N VAL A 12 4.58 -4.72 14.00
CA VAL A 12 4.33 -3.41 13.37
C VAL A 12 5.67 -2.77 12.96
N ASP A 13 6.67 -2.77 13.84
CA ASP A 13 8.01 -2.27 13.53
C ASP A 13 8.66 -3.02 12.38
N LEU A 14 8.53 -4.36 12.34
CA LEU A 14 9.03 -5.17 11.23
C LEU A 14 8.38 -4.78 9.90
N VAL A 15 7.07 -4.51 9.90
CA VAL A 15 6.36 -4.05 8.70
C VAL A 15 6.88 -2.69 8.25
N ILE A 16 7.06 -1.73 9.16
CA ILE A 16 7.59 -0.39 8.86
C ILE A 16 9.01 -0.49 8.31
N LEU A 17 9.90 -1.21 9.00
CA LEU A 17 11.28 -1.46 8.59
C LEU A 17 11.36 -2.05 7.18
N THR A 18 10.57 -3.10 6.93
CA THR A 18 10.54 -3.79 5.64
C THR A 18 10.03 -2.85 4.55
N ALA A 19 8.95 -2.10 4.80
CA ALA A 19 8.37 -1.18 3.82
C ALA A 19 9.38 -0.12 3.35
N PHE A 20 10.14 0.49 4.26
CA PHE A 20 11.13 1.51 3.91
C PHE A 20 12.41 0.93 3.31
N ALA A 21 12.93 -0.19 3.85
CA ALA A 21 14.09 -0.86 3.27
C ALA A 21 13.84 -1.27 1.80
N MET A 22 12.62 -1.71 1.50
CA MET A 22 12.22 -2.14 0.15
C MET A 22 12.32 -1.03 -0.92
N LEU A 23 12.21 0.26 -0.54
CA LEU A 23 12.36 1.37 -1.49
C LEU A 23 13.75 1.42 -2.15
N GLY A 24 14.78 0.92 -1.46
CA GLY A 24 16.16 0.87 -1.98
C GLY A 24 16.50 -0.41 -2.74
N ILE A 25 15.76 -1.50 -2.52
CA ILE A 25 16.10 -2.85 -2.99
C ILE A 25 15.26 -3.26 -4.21
N TRP A 26 14.02 -2.76 -4.29
CA TRP A 26 13.04 -3.32 -5.21
C TRP A 26 13.41 -3.17 -6.70
N GLN A 27 13.69 -1.94 -7.17
CA GLN A 27 13.94 -1.69 -8.59
C GLN A 27 15.42 -1.46 -8.88
N ARG A 28 15.98 -2.16 -9.87
CA ARG A 28 17.35 -1.91 -10.35
C ARG A 28 17.49 -0.62 -11.15
N ARG A 29 16.44 -0.22 -11.87
CA ARG A 29 16.42 0.94 -12.77
C ARG A 29 16.29 2.29 -12.06
N ILE A 30 15.71 2.30 -10.85
CA ILE A 30 15.53 3.51 -10.04
C ILE A 30 16.38 3.40 -8.78
N LEU A 31 17.32 4.32 -8.61
CA LEU A 31 18.10 4.52 -7.39
C LEU A 31 17.46 5.64 -6.59
N LEU A 32 16.58 5.28 -5.64
CA LEU A 32 15.96 6.20 -4.68
C LEU A 32 15.36 7.44 -5.36
N GLY A 33 14.52 7.19 -6.37
CA GLY A 33 13.88 8.24 -7.16
C GLY A 33 14.65 8.71 -8.38
N VAL A 34 15.88 8.24 -8.62
CA VAL A 34 16.71 8.68 -9.74
C VAL A 34 16.84 7.56 -10.78
N TYR A 35 16.63 7.87 -12.06
CA TYR A 35 16.78 6.88 -13.13
C TYR A 35 18.25 6.51 -13.35
N VAL A 36 18.53 5.21 -13.47
CA VAL A 36 19.86 4.65 -13.73
C VAL A 36 19.84 3.91 -15.08
N PRO A 37 20.60 4.39 -16.08
CA PRO A 37 20.72 3.74 -17.38
C PRO A 37 21.22 2.28 -17.28
N PRO A 38 20.83 1.37 -18.18
CA PRO A 38 21.22 -0.05 -18.13
C PRO A 38 22.70 -0.31 -17.89
N ALA A 39 23.57 0.45 -18.56
CA ALA A 39 25.04 0.33 -18.46
C ALA A 39 25.57 0.57 -17.04
N HIS A 40 24.93 1.45 -16.26
CA HIS A 40 25.41 1.89 -14.94
C HIS A 40 24.73 1.16 -13.77
N ARG A 41 23.77 0.27 -14.02
CA ARG A 41 23.02 -0.42 -12.94
C ARG A 41 23.90 -1.36 -12.12
N GLY A 42 25.01 -1.82 -12.69
CA GLY A 42 25.98 -2.71 -12.04
C GLY A 42 27.14 -1.98 -11.36
N ASP A 43 27.24 -0.67 -11.50
CA ASP A 43 28.37 0.11 -11.00
C ASP A 43 28.48 -0.06 -9.47
N ALA A 44 29.71 -0.24 -9.00
CA ALA A 44 29.99 -0.49 -7.58
C ALA A 44 29.40 0.61 -6.68
N GLU A 45 29.45 1.86 -7.12
CA GLU A 45 28.88 3.01 -6.41
C GLU A 45 27.35 2.93 -6.27
N VAL A 46 26.65 2.51 -7.33
CA VAL A 46 25.19 2.34 -7.32
C VAL A 46 24.78 1.23 -6.35
N VAL A 47 25.47 0.10 -6.40
CA VAL A 47 25.23 -1.04 -5.51
C VAL A 47 25.54 -0.67 -4.06
N ALA A 48 26.68 0.00 -3.82
CA ALA A 48 27.09 0.47 -2.49
C ALA A 48 26.10 1.49 -1.91
N MET A 49 25.56 2.39 -2.74
CA MET A 49 24.56 3.38 -2.30
C MET A 49 23.26 2.72 -1.85
N ARG A 50 22.77 1.71 -2.58
CA ARG A 50 21.57 0.93 -2.18
C ARG A 50 21.78 0.24 -0.84
N ARG A 51 22.90 -0.47 -0.70
CA ARG A 51 23.26 -1.17 0.54
C ARG A 51 23.37 -0.19 1.71
N SER A 52 24.06 0.93 1.51
CA SER A 52 24.20 1.98 2.51
C SER A 52 22.85 2.56 2.91
N TYR A 53 21.93 2.80 1.97
CA TYR A 53 20.58 3.27 2.30
C TYR A 53 19.83 2.27 3.18
N VAL A 54 19.82 0.99 2.80
CA VAL A 54 19.11 -0.07 3.54
C VAL A 54 19.64 -0.19 4.97
N TRP A 55 20.95 -0.29 5.15
CA TRP A 55 21.52 -0.37 6.49
C TRP A 55 21.29 0.90 7.30
N THR A 56 21.37 2.07 6.68
CA THR A 56 21.12 3.34 7.38
C THR A 56 19.66 3.43 7.84
N VAL A 57 18.69 3.14 6.96
CA VAL A 57 17.27 3.25 7.31
C VAL A 57 16.89 2.20 8.35
N VAL A 58 17.39 0.96 8.22
CA VAL A 58 17.15 -0.09 9.22
C VAL A 58 17.76 0.28 10.58
N ALA A 59 19.01 0.74 10.61
CA ALA A 59 19.67 1.12 11.86
C ALA A 59 18.96 2.30 12.55
N VAL A 60 18.60 3.34 11.80
CA VAL A 60 17.90 4.51 12.34
C VAL A 60 16.53 4.14 12.89
N LEU A 61 15.73 3.39 12.12
CA LEU A 61 14.39 2.99 12.55
C LEU A 61 14.42 2.01 13.73
N ALA A 62 15.37 1.08 13.74
CA ALA A 62 15.58 0.17 14.88
C ALA A 62 16.01 0.92 16.13
N LEU A 63 16.85 1.95 16.00
CA LEU A 63 17.25 2.81 17.12
C LEU A 63 16.05 3.58 17.68
N VAL A 64 15.20 4.14 16.81
CA VAL A 64 13.97 4.83 17.25
C VAL A 64 13.01 3.85 17.92
N ALA A 65 12.84 2.63 17.38
CA ALA A 65 12.02 1.59 18.00
C ALA A 65 12.55 1.18 19.39
N ALA A 66 13.86 1.01 19.53
CA ALA A 66 14.51 0.69 20.80
C ALA A 66 14.32 1.82 21.82
N ALA A 67 14.52 3.08 21.41
CA ALA A 67 14.27 4.25 22.26
C ALA A 67 12.80 4.34 22.68
N GLY A 68 11.86 4.11 21.76
CA GLY A 68 10.42 4.04 22.05
C GLY A 68 10.07 2.92 23.04
N SER A 69 10.71 1.75 22.89
CA SER A 69 10.54 0.61 23.81
C SER A 69 11.05 0.92 25.22
N VAL A 70 12.21 1.59 25.33
CA VAL A 70 12.75 2.06 26.61
C VAL A 70 11.84 3.12 27.23
N ALA A 71 11.41 4.11 26.45
CA ALA A 71 10.47 5.13 26.91
C ALA A 71 9.17 4.51 27.42
N LEU A 72 8.68 3.49 26.73
CA LEU A 72 7.46 2.78 27.14
C LEU A 72 7.65 1.96 28.42
N TRP A 73 8.83 1.35 28.59
CA TRP A 73 9.19 0.66 29.82
C TRP A 73 9.27 1.61 31.02
N LEU A 74 9.77 2.83 30.82
CA LEU A 74 9.87 3.87 31.85
C LEU A 74 8.52 4.57 32.13
N LEU A 75 7.68 4.74 31.10
CA LEU A 75 6.43 5.50 31.14
C LEU A 75 5.25 4.65 30.62
N PRO A 76 4.91 3.52 31.28
CA PRO A 76 3.87 2.61 30.79
C PRO A 76 2.48 3.25 30.73
N GLU A 77 2.21 4.27 31.56
CA GLU A 77 0.95 5.02 31.53
C GLU A 77 0.82 5.97 30.34
N ALA A 78 1.94 6.35 29.72
CA ALA A 78 1.97 7.21 28.53
C ALA A 78 1.97 6.41 27.22
N LEU A 79 1.48 5.16 27.24
CA LEU A 79 1.57 4.20 26.13
C LEU A 79 1.20 4.78 24.76
N GLU A 80 0.01 5.37 24.63
CA GLU A 80 -0.47 5.91 23.35
C GLU A 80 0.41 7.06 22.85
N THR A 81 0.76 7.99 23.73
CA THR A 81 1.62 9.12 23.40
C THR A 81 3.02 8.67 22.99
N VAL A 82 3.60 7.69 23.70
CA VAL A 82 4.92 7.14 23.38
C VAL A 82 4.89 6.41 22.03
N LEU A 83 3.87 5.60 21.76
CA LEU A 83 3.71 4.91 20.48
C LEU A 83 3.50 5.89 19.32
N ALA A 84 2.59 6.85 19.48
CA ALA A 84 2.34 7.88 18.48
C ALA A 84 3.61 8.70 18.18
N GLY A 85 4.35 9.10 19.22
CA GLY A 85 5.63 9.78 19.09
C GLY A 85 6.69 8.93 18.39
N THR A 86 6.81 7.65 18.77
CA THR A 86 7.78 6.70 18.20
C THR A 86 7.51 6.47 16.72
N PHE A 87 6.28 6.13 16.35
CA PHE A 87 5.91 5.89 14.94
C PHE A 87 5.99 7.15 14.09
N SER A 88 5.62 8.31 14.64
CA SER A 88 5.80 9.60 13.96
C SER A 88 7.27 9.91 13.71
N LEU A 89 8.12 9.70 14.72
CA LEU A 89 9.57 9.91 14.60
C LEU A 89 10.19 8.94 13.61
N GLN A 90 9.78 7.66 13.60
CA GLN A 90 10.19 6.69 12.58
C GLN A 90 9.83 7.17 11.18
N PHE A 91 8.61 7.64 10.97
CA PHE A 91 8.16 8.14 9.66
C PHE A 91 8.99 9.34 9.19
N VAL A 92 9.18 10.33 10.08
CA VAL A 92 10.01 11.51 9.80
C VAL A 92 11.47 11.11 9.51
N ALA A 93 12.03 10.22 10.32
CA ALA A 93 13.40 9.72 10.15
C ALA A 93 13.56 8.96 8.82
N ALA A 94 12.61 8.12 8.45
CA ALA A 94 12.61 7.41 7.17
C ALA A 94 12.59 8.37 5.98
N ILE A 95 11.75 9.42 6.04
CA ILE A 95 11.70 10.48 5.01
C ILE A 95 13.03 11.23 4.94
N ALA A 96 13.61 11.59 6.09
CA ALA A 96 14.89 12.30 6.15
C ALA A 96 16.04 11.48 5.55
N VAL A 97 16.13 10.18 5.91
CA VAL A 97 17.10 9.24 5.34
C VAL A 97 16.88 9.09 3.83
N TYR A 98 15.63 8.89 3.39
CA TYR A 98 15.29 8.82 1.97
C TYR A 98 15.71 10.08 1.22
N GLY A 99 15.36 11.27 1.73
CA GLY A 99 15.73 12.55 1.15
C GLY A 99 17.24 12.72 1.02
N ARG A 100 18.00 12.42 2.07
CA ARG A 100 19.48 12.48 2.06
C ARG A 100 20.07 11.60 0.96
N PHE A 101 19.61 10.36 0.84
CA PHE A 101 20.14 9.45 -0.18
C PHE A 101 19.61 9.78 -1.59
N HIS A 102 18.39 10.31 -1.71
CA HIS A 102 17.89 10.84 -2.98
C HIS A 102 18.77 11.99 -3.49
N HIS A 103 19.17 12.93 -2.62
CA HIS A 103 20.10 14.00 -2.98
C HIS A 103 21.46 13.45 -3.46
N ARG A 104 22.00 12.44 -2.77
CA ARG A 104 23.24 11.77 -3.20
C ARG A 104 23.08 11.07 -4.55
N ALA A 105 21.97 10.38 -4.78
CA ALA A 105 21.67 9.73 -6.06
C ALA A 105 21.56 10.75 -7.20
N ARG A 106 21.00 11.94 -6.94
CA ARG A 106 20.96 13.03 -7.93
C ARG A 106 22.34 13.60 -8.23
N ALA A 107 23.20 13.76 -7.23
CA ALA A 107 24.57 14.20 -7.43
C ALA A 107 25.36 13.19 -8.28
N LEU A 108 25.22 11.89 -7.99
CA LEU A 108 25.83 10.82 -8.77
C LEU A 108 25.36 10.85 -10.23
N LYS A 109 24.05 11.02 -10.45
CA LYS A 109 23.47 11.18 -11.80
C LYS A 109 24.13 12.32 -12.58
N ALA A 110 24.33 13.46 -11.92
CA ALA A 110 24.93 14.64 -12.55
C ALA A 110 26.43 14.43 -12.86
N GLN A 111 27.17 13.79 -11.96
CA GLN A 111 28.60 13.51 -12.13
C GLN A 111 28.87 12.49 -13.23
N ALA A 112 28.07 11.43 -13.28
CA ALA A 112 28.19 10.38 -14.29
C ALA A 112 27.45 10.71 -15.60
N GLU A 113 26.95 11.95 -15.73
CA GLU A 113 26.24 12.46 -16.91
C GLU A 113 25.14 11.53 -17.42
N TRP A 114 24.44 10.85 -16.50
CA TRP A 114 23.37 9.92 -16.86
C TRP A 114 22.27 10.70 -17.58
N GLY A 115 22.11 10.41 -18.87
CA GLY A 115 21.02 10.92 -19.69
C GLY A 115 19.64 10.63 -19.07
N GLY A 116 18.63 11.39 -19.50
CA GLY A 116 17.24 10.98 -19.31
C GLY A 116 16.96 9.67 -20.07
N PRO A 117 15.85 8.97 -19.76
CA PRO A 117 15.40 7.88 -20.62
C PRO A 117 15.34 8.37 -22.07
N SER A 118 15.94 7.60 -22.98
CA SER A 118 16.07 7.91 -24.41
C SER A 118 14.70 8.33 -24.98
N GLN A 119 14.66 9.35 -25.83
CA GLN A 119 13.42 9.74 -26.53
C GLN A 119 12.86 8.54 -27.30
N PRO A 120 11.52 8.38 -27.37
CA PRO A 120 10.93 7.10 -27.71
C PRO A 120 11.19 6.72 -29.18
N ALA A 121 11.88 5.60 -29.39
CA ALA A 121 11.72 4.86 -30.62
C ALA A 121 10.28 4.33 -30.68
N ARG A 122 9.56 4.77 -31.72
CA ARG A 122 8.26 4.29 -32.24
C ARG A 122 7.30 3.63 -31.23
N ARG A 123 6.23 4.37 -30.93
CA ARG A 123 5.01 3.87 -30.28
C ARG A 123 4.35 2.80 -31.16
N VAL A 124 4.42 1.53 -30.76
CA VAL A 124 3.59 0.47 -31.35
C VAL A 124 2.45 0.15 -30.39
N ALA A 125 1.27 0.72 -30.64
CA ALA A 125 0.07 0.35 -29.91
C ALA A 125 -0.47 -0.97 -30.49
N SER A 126 -0.33 -2.08 -29.76
CA SER A 126 -1.00 -3.33 -30.15
C SER A 126 -2.49 -3.28 -29.78
N LEU A 127 -3.37 -3.43 -30.77
CA LEU A 127 -4.83 -3.44 -30.57
C LEU A 127 -5.34 -4.77 -29.99
N THR A 128 -4.55 -5.86 -30.14
CA THR A 128 -4.93 -7.24 -29.77
C THR A 128 -4.69 -7.57 -28.28
N TYR A 129 -3.98 -6.70 -27.54
CA TYR A 129 -3.56 -6.94 -26.15
C TYR A 129 -4.71 -7.21 -25.17
N ARG A 130 -5.87 -6.56 -25.39
CA ARG A 130 -6.98 -6.52 -24.43
C ARG A 130 -7.68 -7.87 -24.22
N ARG A 131 -7.61 -8.79 -25.19
CA ARG A 131 -8.39 -10.05 -25.17
C ARG A 131 -7.70 -11.22 -24.44
N GLU A 132 -6.40 -11.15 -24.15
CA GLU A 132 -5.59 -12.35 -23.82
C GLU A 132 -4.93 -12.34 -22.43
N LEU A 133 -5.29 -11.41 -21.54
CA LEU A 133 -4.57 -11.24 -20.26
C LEU A 133 -4.81 -12.35 -19.22
N GLY A 134 -5.88 -13.14 -19.34
CA GLY A 134 -6.20 -14.24 -18.40
C GLY A 134 -6.26 -13.81 -16.92
N GLN A 135 -6.58 -12.53 -16.68
CA GLN A 135 -6.62 -11.89 -15.36
C GLN A 135 -8.04 -11.90 -14.77
N PRO A 136 -8.20 -11.79 -13.43
CA PRO A 136 -9.51 -11.70 -12.81
C PRO A 136 -10.31 -10.54 -13.40
N GLY A 137 -11.47 -10.85 -13.98
CA GLY A 137 -12.42 -9.83 -14.44
C GLY A 137 -13.28 -9.33 -13.28
N LEU A 138 -14.09 -8.29 -13.52
CA LEU A 138 -14.97 -7.71 -12.50
C LEU A 138 -15.93 -8.74 -11.87
N ARG A 139 -16.35 -9.76 -12.64
CA ARG A 139 -17.20 -10.86 -12.15
C ARG A 139 -16.58 -11.67 -11.02
N TRP A 140 -15.25 -11.73 -10.93
CA TRP A 140 -14.55 -12.44 -9.85
C TRP A 140 -14.72 -11.76 -8.49
N TYR A 141 -15.07 -10.47 -8.46
CA TYR A 141 -15.39 -9.77 -7.23
C TYR A 141 -16.79 -10.12 -6.68
N ALA A 142 -17.56 -10.96 -7.38
CA ALA A 142 -18.82 -11.51 -6.85
C ALA A 142 -18.59 -12.30 -5.55
N VAL A 143 -17.43 -12.94 -5.37
CA VAL A 143 -17.10 -13.61 -4.09
C VAL A 143 -16.96 -12.59 -2.96
N HIS A 144 -16.32 -11.44 -3.20
CA HIS A 144 -16.19 -10.36 -2.22
C HIS A 144 -17.57 -9.80 -1.86
N LEU A 145 -18.39 -9.53 -2.88
CA LEU A 145 -19.75 -9.06 -2.68
C LEU A 145 -20.61 -10.11 -1.95
N GLY A 146 -20.37 -11.40 -2.18
CA GLY A 146 -20.99 -12.48 -1.44
C GLY A 146 -20.63 -12.46 0.04
N VAL A 147 -19.35 -12.23 0.38
CA VAL A 147 -18.91 -12.05 1.77
C VAL A 147 -19.60 -10.85 2.42
N VAL A 148 -19.62 -9.70 1.74
CA VAL A 148 -20.33 -8.50 2.25
C VAL A 148 -21.82 -8.77 2.41
N ALA A 149 -22.45 -9.46 1.46
CA ALA A 149 -23.87 -9.81 1.52
C ALA A 149 -24.18 -10.74 2.70
N VAL A 150 -23.31 -11.72 2.98
CA VAL A 150 -23.44 -12.58 4.17
C VAL A 150 -23.38 -11.74 5.45
N SER A 151 -22.43 -10.81 5.56
CA SER A 151 -22.36 -9.91 6.71
C SER A 151 -23.59 -9.02 6.86
N VAL A 152 -24.08 -8.44 5.77
CA VAL A 152 -25.27 -7.58 5.75
C VAL A 152 -26.53 -8.38 6.15
N VAL A 153 -26.72 -9.57 5.57
CA VAL A 153 -27.86 -10.43 5.87
C VAL A 153 -27.79 -10.93 7.31
N ALA A 154 -26.62 -11.33 7.80
CA ALA A 154 -26.42 -11.72 9.20
C ALA A 154 -26.78 -10.58 10.16
N ALA A 155 -26.31 -9.36 9.89
CA ALA A 155 -26.63 -8.16 10.66
C ALA A 155 -28.13 -7.83 10.66
N ALA A 156 -28.79 -7.95 9.51
CA ALA A 156 -30.23 -7.72 9.40
C ALA A 156 -31.07 -8.79 10.12
N LEU A 157 -30.72 -10.08 9.97
CA LEU A 157 -31.46 -11.19 10.59
C LEU A 157 -31.26 -11.26 12.11
N MET A 158 -30.11 -10.80 12.59
CA MET A 158 -29.77 -10.79 14.03
C MET A 158 -29.80 -9.38 14.61
N TRP A 159 -30.59 -8.47 14.01
CA TRP A 159 -30.66 -7.06 14.41
C TRP A 159 -30.92 -6.88 15.90
N ASP A 160 -31.89 -7.64 16.44
CA ASP A 160 -32.29 -7.54 17.85
C ASP A 160 -31.21 -8.01 18.83
N ARG A 161 -30.23 -8.78 18.36
CA ARG A 161 -29.08 -9.24 19.16
C ARG A 161 -27.95 -8.21 19.22
N ILE A 162 -27.98 -7.19 18.37
CA ILE A 162 -26.97 -6.13 18.37
C ILE A 162 -27.24 -5.26 19.61
N PRO A 163 -26.24 -4.98 20.46
CA PRO A 163 -26.37 -4.05 21.58
C PRO A 163 -26.80 -2.65 21.11
N GLU A 164 -27.54 -1.90 21.96
CA GLU A 164 -27.93 -0.52 21.63
C GLU A 164 -26.72 0.39 21.36
N VAL A 165 -25.61 0.13 22.04
CA VAL A 165 -24.31 0.77 21.83
C VAL A 165 -23.24 -0.29 21.71
N PHE A 166 -22.40 -0.20 20.68
CA PHE A 166 -21.31 -1.14 20.41
C PHE A 166 -20.02 -0.42 20.05
N ALA A 167 -18.88 -1.08 20.26
CA ALA A 167 -17.57 -0.52 20.01
C ALA A 167 -17.23 -0.53 18.51
N ILE A 168 -16.69 0.59 18.02
CA ILE A 168 -16.20 0.75 16.63
C ILE A 168 -14.70 1.07 16.57
N HIS A 169 -14.10 1.47 17.69
CA HIS A 169 -12.67 1.72 17.82
C HIS A 169 -12.16 1.12 19.13
N PHE A 170 -10.92 0.64 19.09
CA PHE A 170 -10.22 0.10 20.23
C PHE A 170 -8.85 0.75 20.32
N ASN A 171 -8.46 1.12 21.53
CA ASN A 171 -7.13 1.64 21.80
C ASN A 171 -6.07 0.52 21.69
N VAL A 172 -4.81 0.90 21.85
CA VAL A 172 -3.65 -0.02 21.80
C VAL A 172 -3.65 -1.07 22.92
N ARG A 173 -4.43 -0.87 23.99
CA ARG A 173 -4.67 -1.86 25.06
C ARG A 173 -5.78 -2.84 24.71
N GLY A 174 -6.46 -2.64 23.58
CA GLY A 174 -7.62 -3.43 23.15
C GLY A 174 -8.91 -3.06 23.89
N GLU A 175 -8.93 -1.93 24.58
CA GLU A 175 -10.11 -1.40 25.27
C GLU A 175 -10.89 -0.52 24.30
N ALA A 176 -12.22 -0.58 24.35
CA ALA A 176 -13.06 0.23 23.49
C ALA A 176 -13.05 1.71 23.93
N ASP A 177 -12.63 2.59 23.02
CA ASP A 177 -12.54 4.05 23.21
C ASP A 177 -13.35 4.83 22.16
N GLY A 178 -13.96 4.14 21.20
CA GLY A 178 -14.92 4.71 20.25
C GLY A 178 -16.16 3.83 20.10
N TRP A 179 -17.33 4.49 20.15
CA TRP A 179 -18.63 3.83 20.24
C TRP A 179 -19.57 4.29 19.14
N SER A 180 -20.54 3.44 18.80
CA SER A 180 -21.62 3.75 17.87
C SER A 180 -22.93 3.16 18.37
N GLU A 181 -24.03 3.78 17.98
CA GLU A 181 -25.38 3.32 18.30
C GLU A 181 -25.89 2.33 17.26
N ARG A 182 -26.84 1.48 17.67
CA ARG A 182 -27.60 0.56 16.80
C ARG A 182 -28.57 1.31 15.89
N THR A 183 -27.99 2.01 14.93
CA THR A 183 -28.67 2.63 13.80
C THR A 183 -28.28 1.91 12.52
N VAL A 184 -29.10 2.03 11.47
CA VAL A 184 -28.79 1.48 10.14
C VAL A 184 -27.39 1.93 9.70
N GLN A 185 -27.07 3.19 9.94
CA GLN A 185 -25.77 3.77 9.60
C GLN A 185 -24.63 3.20 10.44
N GLY A 186 -24.80 3.09 11.76
CA GLY A 186 -23.76 2.54 12.65
C GLY A 186 -23.42 1.10 12.28
N VAL A 187 -24.44 0.26 12.07
CA VAL A 187 -24.26 -1.18 11.79
C VAL A 187 -23.70 -1.42 10.39
N PHE A 188 -24.24 -0.76 9.36
CA PHE A 188 -23.89 -1.01 7.96
C PHE A 188 -22.78 -0.09 7.42
N GLY A 189 -22.32 0.90 8.19
CA GLY A 189 -21.22 1.79 7.80
C GLY A 189 -19.93 1.03 7.48
N GLN A 190 -19.65 -0.04 8.23
CA GLN A 190 -18.51 -0.93 7.95
C GLN A 190 -18.65 -1.66 6.61
N ASN A 191 -19.86 -2.04 6.20
CA ASN A 191 -20.09 -2.65 4.88
C ASN A 191 -19.88 -1.63 3.75
N LEU A 192 -20.22 -0.36 3.96
CA LEU A 192 -19.90 0.70 3.00
C LEU A 192 -18.38 0.83 2.80
N VAL A 193 -17.59 0.80 3.87
CA VAL A 193 -16.12 0.79 3.79
C VAL A 193 -15.61 -0.41 3.00
N GLN A 194 -16.17 -1.60 3.24
CA GLN A 194 -15.82 -2.80 2.46
C GLN A 194 -16.11 -2.62 0.97
N LEU A 195 -17.28 -2.10 0.60
CA LEU A 195 -17.65 -1.86 -0.80
C LEU A 195 -16.72 -0.84 -1.48
N VAL A 196 -16.34 0.23 -0.78
CA VAL A 196 -15.40 1.22 -1.29
C VAL A 196 -14.00 0.61 -1.50
N LEU A 197 -13.50 -0.18 -0.55
CA LEU A 197 -12.22 -0.87 -0.70
C LEU A 197 -12.26 -1.87 -1.86
N ILE A 198 -13.32 -2.66 -1.99
CA ILE A 198 -13.53 -3.57 -3.13
C ILE A 198 -13.50 -2.79 -4.44
N ALA A 199 -14.19 -1.65 -4.53
CA ALA A 199 -14.20 -0.80 -5.71
C ALA A 199 -12.79 -0.26 -6.05
N ILE A 200 -12.01 0.16 -5.05
CA ILE A 200 -10.62 0.61 -5.24
C ILE A 200 -9.75 -0.53 -5.76
N PHE A 201 -9.81 -1.72 -5.17
CA PHE A 201 -9.03 -2.88 -5.62
C PHE A 201 -9.43 -3.31 -7.03
N ALA A 202 -10.73 -3.44 -7.30
CA ALA A 202 -11.24 -3.81 -8.62
C ALA A 202 -10.91 -2.76 -9.68
N GLY A 203 -11.06 -1.47 -9.36
CA GLY A 203 -10.68 -0.36 -10.21
C GLY A 203 -9.19 -0.36 -10.55
N THR A 204 -8.35 -0.58 -9.54
CA THR A 204 -6.88 -0.68 -9.67
C THR A 204 -6.48 -1.88 -10.54
N ALA A 205 -7.01 -3.09 -10.26
CA ALA A 205 -6.73 -4.29 -11.05
C ALA A 205 -7.19 -4.13 -12.51
N THR A 206 -8.32 -3.47 -12.73
CA THR A 206 -8.83 -3.19 -14.06
C THR A 206 -7.99 -2.16 -14.80
N ALA A 207 -7.54 -1.11 -14.11
CA ALA A 207 -6.66 -0.09 -14.67
C ALA A 207 -5.32 -0.68 -15.11
N ILE A 208 -4.74 -1.61 -14.34
CA ILE A 208 -3.51 -2.34 -14.71
C ILE A 208 -3.63 -3.00 -16.09
N GLY A 209 -4.75 -3.66 -16.38
CA GLY A 209 -4.99 -4.29 -17.68
C GLY A 209 -5.29 -3.32 -18.82
N ARG A 210 -5.66 -2.06 -18.51
CA ARG A 210 -6.04 -1.03 -19.51
C ARG A 210 -4.96 0.02 -19.77
N MET A 211 -3.93 0.11 -18.92
CA MET A 211 -2.84 1.06 -19.11
C MET A 211 -2.20 0.89 -20.49
N ARG A 212 -1.80 2.01 -21.08
CA ARG A 212 -1.08 2.01 -22.35
C ARG A 212 0.24 1.29 -22.15
N GLN A 213 0.52 0.35 -23.04
CA GLN A 213 1.73 -0.48 -22.96
C GLN A 213 2.81 0.18 -23.79
N GLN A 214 3.94 0.52 -23.16
CA GLN A 214 5.16 0.83 -23.88
C GLN A 214 5.99 -0.45 -23.97
N LEU A 215 6.27 -0.86 -25.20
CA LEU A 215 7.07 -2.04 -25.47
C LEU A 215 8.49 -1.61 -25.75
N ASP A 216 9.41 -2.50 -25.41
CA ASP A 216 10.82 -2.36 -25.79
C ASP A 216 10.88 -2.34 -27.32
N PRO A 217 11.44 -1.30 -27.96
CA PRO A 217 11.60 -1.23 -29.41
C PRO A 217 12.46 -2.38 -29.96
N ASP A 218 13.42 -2.85 -29.17
CA ASP A 218 14.42 -3.84 -29.59
C ASP A 218 13.88 -5.28 -29.49
N ASP A 219 12.96 -5.54 -28.56
CA ASP A 219 12.25 -6.83 -28.44
C ASP A 219 10.78 -6.65 -27.99
N PRO A 220 9.89 -6.23 -28.91
CA PRO A 220 8.49 -5.94 -28.56
C PRO A 220 7.71 -7.16 -28.07
N GLN A 221 8.00 -8.35 -28.61
CA GLN A 221 7.26 -9.58 -28.29
C GLN A 221 7.55 -10.05 -26.87
N ARG A 222 8.84 -10.09 -26.48
CA ARG A 222 9.23 -10.50 -25.13
C ARG A 222 8.79 -9.48 -24.09
N SER A 223 8.89 -8.19 -24.39
CA SER A 223 8.41 -7.11 -23.52
C SER A 223 6.91 -7.24 -23.28
N LEU A 224 6.13 -7.52 -24.32
CA LEU A 224 4.69 -7.74 -24.23
C LEU A 224 4.34 -8.94 -23.36
N ALA A 225 5.01 -10.08 -23.56
CA ALA A 225 4.76 -11.30 -22.80
C ALA A 225 5.06 -11.12 -21.30
N LYS A 226 6.22 -10.53 -20.97
CA LYS A 226 6.59 -10.17 -19.59
C LYS A 226 5.56 -9.24 -18.97
N ARG A 227 5.09 -8.25 -19.74
CA ARG A 227 4.11 -7.28 -19.26
C ARG A 227 2.73 -7.89 -19.02
N LYS A 228 2.25 -8.79 -19.89
CA LYS A 228 1.04 -9.59 -19.64
C LYS A 228 1.17 -10.37 -18.33
N GLN A 229 2.32 -11.01 -18.10
CA GLN A 229 2.57 -11.79 -16.90
C GLN A 229 2.59 -10.93 -15.62
N TYR A 230 3.26 -9.77 -15.63
CA TYR A 230 3.27 -8.82 -14.52
C TYR A 230 1.88 -8.30 -14.19
N ASN A 231 1.11 -7.92 -15.21
CA ASN A 231 -0.25 -7.45 -15.04
C ASN A 231 -1.16 -8.54 -14.44
N ARG A 232 -1.03 -9.78 -14.94
CA ARG A 232 -1.75 -10.94 -14.42
C ARG A 232 -1.42 -11.19 -12.94
N LEU A 233 -0.14 -11.30 -12.58
CA LEU A 233 0.31 -11.48 -11.19
C LEU A 233 -0.20 -10.36 -10.27
N SER A 234 -0.07 -9.10 -10.70
CA SER A 234 -0.55 -7.95 -9.94
C SER A 234 -2.06 -7.96 -9.75
N ALA A 235 -2.83 -8.35 -10.78
CA ALA A 235 -4.29 -8.43 -10.67
C ALA A 235 -4.75 -9.55 -9.72
N TYR A 236 -4.13 -10.75 -9.77
CA TYR A 236 -4.41 -11.81 -8.81
C TYR A 236 -4.02 -11.42 -7.38
N PHE A 237 -2.86 -10.77 -7.22
CA PHE A 237 -2.42 -10.27 -5.92
C PHE A 237 -3.42 -9.26 -5.33
N LEU A 238 -3.86 -8.27 -6.11
CA LEU A 238 -4.85 -7.29 -5.68
C LEU A 238 -6.22 -7.92 -5.38
N TRP A 239 -6.66 -8.90 -6.17
CA TRP A 239 -7.89 -9.63 -5.92
C TRP A 239 -7.83 -10.42 -4.61
N ALA A 240 -6.74 -11.15 -4.37
CA ALA A 240 -6.53 -11.95 -3.16
C ALA A 240 -6.39 -11.07 -1.92
N LEU A 241 -5.62 -9.97 -2.02
CA LEU A 241 -5.47 -9.00 -0.95
C LEU A 241 -6.79 -8.32 -0.62
N SER A 242 -7.58 -7.95 -1.64
CA SER A 242 -8.93 -7.43 -1.44
C SER A 242 -9.82 -8.44 -0.71
N LEU A 243 -9.74 -9.72 -1.05
CA LEU A 243 -10.57 -10.75 -0.42
C LEU A 243 -10.18 -10.94 1.04
N LEU A 244 -8.88 -10.99 1.33
CA LEU A 244 -8.34 -11.06 2.68
C LEU A 244 -8.83 -9.88 3.54
N VAL A 245 -8.73 -8.65 3.03
CA VAL A 245 -9.19 -7.45 3.75
C VAL A 245 -10.71 -7.47 3.94
N THR A 246 -11.49 -7.84 2.92
CA THR A 246 -12.96 -7.97 3.04
C THR A 246 -13.36 -9.01 4.10
N LEU A 247 -12.71 -10.18 4.10
CA LEU A 247 -12.94 -11.24 5.10
C LEU A 247 -12.57 -10.76 6.50
N PHE A 248 -11.41 -10.13 6.64
CA PHE A 248 -10.96 -9.57 7.93
C PHE A 248 -11.95 -8.55 8.48
N LEU A 249 -12.38 -7.59 7.66
CA LEU A 249 -13.37 -6.60 8.08
C LEU A 249 -14.73 -7.25 8.39
N SER A 250 -15.13 -8.31 7.68
CA SER A 250 -16.39 -9.01 7.96
C SER A 250 -16.34 -9.74 9.29
N LEU A 251 -15.19 -10.32 9.60
CA LEU A 251 -14.93 -11.00 10.86
C LEU A 251 -14.90 -10.00 12.02
N LEU A 252 -14.24 -8.85 11.82
CA LEU A 252 -14.22 -7.76 12.80
C LEU A 252 -15.63 -7.23 13.08
N GLN A 253 -16.49 -7.09 12.06
CA GLN A 253 -17.89 -6.68 12.23
C GLN A 253 -18.67 -7.66 13.11
N GLY A 254 -18.50 -8.97 12.89
CA GLY A 254 -19.13 -9.99 13.72
C GLY A 254 -18.66 -9.92 15.18
N MET A 255 -17.37 -9.63 15.39
CA MET A 255 -16.81 -9.47 16.74
C MET A 255 -17.40 -8.26 17.47
N THR A 256 -17.51 -7.11 16.80
CA THR A 256 -18.02 -5.87 17.41
C THR A 256 -19.51 -5.93 17.67
N LEU A 257 -20.31 -6.50 16.76
CA LEU A 257 -21.77 -6.53 16.89
C LEU A 257 -22.29 -7.62 17.84
N TYR A 258 -21.56 -8.73 18.01
CA TYR A 258 -22.07 -9.90 18.73
C TYR A 258 -21.20 -10.33 19.92
N GLY A 259 -20.20 -9.53 20.30
CA GLY A 259 -19.40 -9.79 21.51
C GLY A 259 -18.63 -11.11 21.47
N TRP A 260 -18.10 -11.50 20.30
CA TRP A 260 -17.31 -12.72 20.19
C TRP A 260 -16.03 -12.65 21.06
N PRO A 261 -15.45 -13.80 21.46
CA PRO A 261 -14.37 -13.79 22.45
C PRO A 261 -13.16 -12.96 22.02
N GLN A 262 -12.78 -11.99 22.85
CA GLN A 262 -11.74 -10.98 22.56
C GLN A 262 -10.34 -11.58 22.29
N ARG A 263 -10.06 -12.79 22.78
CA ARG A 263 -8.82 -13.52 22.45
C ARG A 263 -8.63 -13.73 20.94
N TRP A 264 -9.72 -13.86 20.18
CA TRP A 264 -9.68 -13.96 18.74
C TRP A 264 -9.32 -12.63 18.08
N ALA A 265 -9.73 -11.49 18.66
CA ALA A 265 -9.39 -10.16 18.15
C ALA A 265 -7.87 -9.91 18.20
N LEU A 266 -7.20 -10.29 19.30
CA LEU A 266 -5.73 -10.20 19.41
C LEU A 266 -5.04 -11.12 18.39
N GLY A 267 -5.51 -12.37 18.26
CA GLY A 267 -4.98 -13.31 17.27
C GLY A 267 -5.13 -12.80 15.83
N LEU A 268 -6.27 -12.22 15.48
CA LEU A 268 -6.52 -11.63 14.17
C LEU A 268 -5.72 -10.36 13.93
N GLY A 269 -5.57 -9.51 14.96
CA GLY A 269 -4.75 -8.31 14.92
C GLY A 269 -3.28 -8.60 14.63
N LEU A 270 -2.77 -9.76 15.07
CA LEU A 270 -1.44 -10.26 14.72
C LEU A 270 -1.41 -10.99 13.37
N ALA A 271 -2.43 -11.81 13.09
CA ALA A 271 -2.47 -12.63 11.88
C ALA A 271 -2.54 -11.80 10.60
N LEU A 272 -3.34 -10.73 10.58
CA LEU A 272 -3.50 -9.90 9.37
C LEU A 272 -2.18 -9.29 8.87
N PRO A 273 -1.43 -8.49 9.66
CA PRO A 273 -0.18 -7.90 9.19
C PRO A 273 0.84 -8.96 8.80
N LEU A 274 0.90 -10.09 9.52
CA LEU A 274 1.79 -11.20 9.17
C LEU A 274 1.42 -11.84 7.82
N VAL A 275 0.14 -12.14 7.59
CA VAL A 275 -0.35 -12.69 6.32
C VAL A 275 -0.11 -11.71 5.17
N ILE A 276 -0.32 -10.40 5.39
CA ILE A 276 -0.02 -9.37 4.38
C ILE A 276 1.48 -9.34 4.09
N LEU A 277 2.34 -9.37 5.12
CA LEU A 277 3.80 -9.36 4.95
C LEU A 277 4.26 -10.58 4.13
N ILE A 278 3.76 -11.77 4.46
CA ILE A 278 4.04 -13.00 3.72
C ILE A 278 3.51 -12.90 2.28
N ALA A 279 2.27 -12.44 2.07
CA ALA A 279 1.68 -12.31 0.76
C ALA A 279 2.45 -11.33 -0.14
N VAL A 280 2.89 -10.20 0.42
CA VAL A 280 3.77 -9.23 -0.25
C VAL A 280 5.10 -9.91 -0.57
N GLY A 281 5.76 -10.56 0.39
CA GLY A 281 7.02 -11.26 0.17
C GLY A 281 6.95 -12.29 -0.97
N LEU A 282 5.91 -13.13 -0.98
CA LEU A 282 5.64 -14.12 -2.02
C LEU A 282 5.36 -13.46 -3.38
N PHE A 283 4.58 -12.38 -3.41
CA PHE A 283 4.32 -11.63 -4.63
C PHE A 283 5.62 -11.07 -5.23
N LEU A 284 6.46 -10.44 -4.41
CA LEU A 284 7.74 -9.88 -4.83
C LEU A 284 8.73 -10.96 -5.27
N TYR A 285 8.77 -12.09 -4.57
CA TYR A 285 9.55 -13.27 -4.98
C TYR A 285 9.11 -13.81 -6.35
N GLN A 286 7.80 -13.92 -6.59
CA GLN A 286 7.27 -14.37 -7.88
C GLN A 286 7.61 -13.39 -9.01
N LEU A 287 7.55 -12.09 -8.76
CA LEU A 287 7.96 -11.08 -9.73
C LEU A 287 9.45 -11.22 -10.07
N ARG A 288 10.32 -11.38 -9.06
CA ARG A 288 11.77 -11.49 -9.24
C ARG A 288 12.19 -12.80 -9.91
N SER A 289 11.64 -13.94 -9.49
CA SER A 289 11.93 -15.26 -10.09
C SER A 289 11.56 -15.33 -11.57
N LYS A 290 10.62 -14.49 -12.01
CA LYS A 290 10.17 -14.37 -13.40
C LYS A 290 10.86 -13.22 -14.17
N GLY A 291 11.79 -12.50 -13.53
CA GLY A 291 12.53 -11.39 -14.16
C GLY A 291 11.63 -10.22 -14.58
N LEU A 292 10.60 -9.93 -13.77
CA LEU A 292 9.57 -8.91 -14.00
C LEU A 292 9.87 -7.59 -13.26
N GLU A 293 10.92 -7.52 -12.45
CA GLU A 293 11.31 -6.35 -11.67
C GLU A 293 11.87 -5.19 -12.52
N SER A 294 12.25 -5.47 -13.78
CA SER A 294 12.73 -4.47 -14.73
C SER A 294 11.62 -3.84 -15.59
N ILE A 295 10.38 -4.35 -15.50
CA ILE A 295 9.26 -3.89 -16.33
C ILE A 295 8.81 -2.51 -15.91
N GLY A 296 8.69 -1.59 -16.87
CA GLY A 296 7.90 -0.38 -16.71
C GLY A 296 8.26 0.73 -17.67
N ASP A 297 7.43 1.74 -17.66
CA ASP A 297 7.39 2.79 -18.68
C ASP A 297 8.55 3.78 -18.50
N GLU A 298 9.47 3.83 -19.47
CA GLU A 298 10.62 4.74 -19.46
C GLU A 298 10.20 6.21 -19.62
N GLN A 299 9.11 6.48 -20.35
CA GLN A 299 8.60 7.84 -20.51
C GLN A 299 7.90 8.35 -19.25
N ALA A 300 7.19 7.46 -18.54
CA ALA A 300 6.67 7.74 -17.22
C ALA A 300 7.79 8.03 -16.22
N GLN A 301 9.05 7.64 -16.48
CA GLN A 301 10.21 7.87 -15.63
C GLN A 301 10.95 9.20 -15.94
N ALA A 302 10.42 10.09 -16.79
CA ALA A 302 11.03 11.40 -16.99
C ALA A 302 11.05 12.23 -15.68
N ASP A 303 12.25 12.57 -15.19
CA ASP A 303 12.49 13.24 -13.90
C ASP A 303 11.63 14.49 -13.68
N ARG A 304 11.39 15.25 -14.76
CA ARG A 304 10.66 16.54 -14.70
C ARG A 304 9.23 16.46 -14.19
N TYR A 305 8.59 15.27 -14.21
CA TYR A 305 7.21 15.09 -13.75
C TYR A 305 7.09 14.48 -12.36
N TRP A 306 8.21 14.07 -11.76
CA TRP A 306 8.22 13.52 -10.42
C TRP A 306 8.63 14.57 -9.39
N ARG A 307 8.00 14.52 -8.22
CA ARG A 307 8.21 15.39 -7.07
C ARG A 307 8.51 14.54 -5.84
N LEU A 308 9.02 15.18 -4.79
CA LEU A 308 9.36 14.55 -3.51
C LEU A 308 10.22 13.29 -3.69
N GLY A 309 11.29 13.42 -4.45
CA GLY A 309 12.24 12.34 -4.70
C GLY A 309 11.65 11.13 -5.43
N GLY A 310 10.70 11.32 -6.36
CA GLY A 310 10.14 10.23 -7.16
C GLY A 310 8.88 9.59 -6.60
N LEU A 311 8.31 10.14 -5.51
CA LEU A 311 7.13 9.59 -4.84
C LEU A 311 5.81 10.16 -5.38
N VAL A 312 5.81 11.42 -5.83
CA VAL A 312 4.61 12.11 -6.30
C VAL A 312 4.71 12.41 -7.79
N TYR A 313 3.70 12.02 -8.56
CA TYR A 313 3.62 12.30 -10.00
C TYR A 313 2.72 13.51 -10.26
N TYR A 314 3.22 14.44 -11.08
CA TYR A 314 2.49 15.64 -11.47
C TYR A 314 2.78 16.00 -12.93
N ASN A 315 1.84 15.69 -13.82
CA ASN A 315 1.92 16.04 -15.24
C ASN A 315 0.57 16.50 -15.81
N PRO A 316 0.36 17.82 -15.97
CA PRO A 316 -0.86 18.37 -16.56
C PRO A 316 -1.10 17.97 -18.02
N ALA A 317 -0.05 17.61 -18.76
CA ALA A 317 -0.14 17.21 -20.16
C ALA A 317 -0.52 15.72 -20.34
N ASP A 318 -0.36 14.89 -19.30
CA ASP A 318 -0.72 13.47 -19.37
C ASP A 318 -2.18 13.24 -18.91
N PRO A 319 -3.11 12.87 -19.82
CA PRO A 319 -4.52 12.66 -19.47
C PRO A 319 -4.75 11.46 -18.56
N ALA A 320 -3.76 10.58 -18.35
CA ALA A 320 -3.90 9.44 -17.47
C ALA A 320 -4.11 9.87 -16.02
N LEU A 321 -5.13 9.29 -15.38
CA LEU A 321 -5.39 9.43 -13.95
C LEU A 321 -4.42 8.58 -13.12
N LEU A 322 -4.14 7.35 -13.59
CA LEU A 322 -3.23 6.41 -12.96
C LEU A 322 -2.02 6.17 -13.86
N VAL A 323 -0.84 6.25 -13.26
CA VAL A 323 0.44 5.99 -13.91
C VAL A 323 1.26 5.02 -13.07
N GLU A 324 2.25 4.36 -13.67
CA GLU A 324 3.15 3.48 -12.92
C GLU A 324 3.95 4.26 -11.88
N LYS A 325 4.12 3.69 -10.69
CA LYS A 325 5.02 4.25 -9.68
C LYS A 325 6.46 4.20 -10.19
N ARG A 326 7.15 5.33 -10.06
CA ARG A 326 8.60 5.40 -10.24
C ARG A 326 9.34 4.64 -9.15
N VAL A 327 8.98 4.85 -7.88
CA VAL A 327 9.61 4.17 -6.75
C VAL A 327 8.63 3.15 -6.15
N GLY A 328 9.09 1.90 -5.99
CA GLY A 328 8.29 0.80 -5.43
C GLY A 328 7.49 0.01 -6.47
N VAL A 329 6.38 -0.60 -6.06
CA VAL A 329 5.51 -1.43 -6.91
C VAL A 329 4.14 -0.78 -7.06
N GLY A 330 3.55 -0.91 -8.24
CA GLY A 330 2.16 -0.58 -8.51
C GLY A 330 1.96 0.74 -9.23
N MET A 331 0.81 1.37 -9.00
CA MET A 331 0.39 2.61 -9.67
C MET A 331 0.25 3.76 -8.67
N THR A 332 0.35 4.97 -9.16
CA THR A 332 0.07 6.21 -8.44
C THR A 332 -0.92 7.06 -9.22
N VAL A 333 -1.53 8.04 -8.55
CA VAL A 333 -2.41 9.02 -9.18
C VAL A 333 -1.61 10.18 -9.76
N ASN A 334 -2.09 10.74 -10.86
CA ASN A 334 -1.58 11.99 -11.39
C ASN A 334 -2.23 13.16 -10.63
N PHE A 335 -1.48 13.79 -9.72
CA PHE A 335 -1.99 14.88 -8.89
C PHE A 335 -2.24 16.19 -9.66
N ALA A 336 -1.90 16.24 -10.95
CA ALA A 336 -2.29 17.34 -11.82
C ALA A 336 -3.76 17.26 -12.28
N ARG A 337 -4.48 16.17 -11.98
CA ARG A 337 -5.87 15.94 -12.40
C ARG A 337 -6.84 16.28 -11.26
N PRO A 338 -7.85 17.15 -11.48
CA PRO A 338 -8.87 17.45 -10.46
C PRO A 338 -9.59 16.20 -9.95
N LEU A 339 -9.85 15.24 -10.84
CA LEU A 339 -10.49 13.97 -10.47
C LEU A 339 -9.68 13.17 -9.43
N SER A 340 -8.35 13.28 -9.41
CA SER A 340 -7.51 12.63 -8.38
C SER A 340 -7.84 13.16 -6.99
N TRP A 341 -8.04 14.48 -6.86
CA TRP A 341 -8.38 15.14 -5.61
C TRP A 341 -9.81 14.84 -5.17
N LEU A 342 -10.75 14.77 -6.13
CA LEU A 342 -12.13 14.38 -5.84
C LEU A 342 -12.19 12.93 -5.31
N LEU A 343 -11.50 12.00 -5.96
CA LEU A 343 -11.45 10.61 -5.50
C LEU A 343 -10.76 10.47 -4.15
N LEU A 344 -9.64 11.18 -3.94
CA LEU A 344 -8.97 11.21 -2.65
C LEU A 344 -9.89 11.76 -1.56
N GLY A 345 -10.56 12.89 -1.83
CA GLY A 345 -11.54 13.50 -0.94
C GLY A 345 -12.70 12.55 -0.62
N ALA A 346 -13.21 11.82 -1.60
CA ALA A 346 -14.28 10.84 -1.38
C ALA A 346 -13.82 9.66 -0.50
N VAL A 347 -12.61 9.14 -0.71
CA VAL A 347 -12.05 8.07 0.13
C VAL A 347 -11.84 8.58 1.56
N LEU A 348 -11.28 9.78 1.72
CA LEU A 348 -11.12 10.41 3.02
C LEU A 348 -12.47 10.69 3.69
N ALA A 349 -13.48 11.12 2.94
CA ALA A 349 -14.82 11.37 3.47
C ALA A 349 -15.52 10.09 3.93
N VAL A 350 -15.30 8.95 3.27
CA VAL A 350 -15.83 7.66 3.73
C VAL A 350 -15.10 7.20 4.99
N ALA A 351 -13.76 7.28 5.00
CA ALA A 351 -12.94 6.88 6.15
C ALA A 351 -13.19 7.76 7.38
N SER A 352 -13.31 9.07 7.16
CA SER A 352 -13.62 10.05 8.20
C SER A 352 -15.10 10.10 8.52
N GLY A 353 -16.01 9.81 7.59
CA GLY A 353 -17.45 9.83 7.82
C GLY A 353 -17.88 8.78 8.84
N THR A 354 -17.25 7.60 8.84
CA THR A 354 -17.41 6.61 9.90
C THR A 354 -16.89 7.09 11.26
N ALA A 355 -15.93 8.01 11.30
CA ALA A 355 -15.33 8.54 12.54
C ALA A 355 -16.01 9.85 13.03
N LEU A 356 -16.41 10.73 12.11
CA LEU A 356 -16.99 12.05 12.36
C LEU A 356 -18.45 11.93 12.81
N ILE A 357 -19.18 10.93 12.30
CA ILE A 357 -20.55 10.69 12.74
C ILE A 357 -20.58 10.11 14.15
N ALA A 358 -19.60 9.27 14.53
CA ALA A 358 -19.44 8.82 15.91
C ALA A 358 -19.17 9.97 16.89
N ILE A 359 -18.42 11.00 16.46
CA ILE A 359 -18.13 12.21 17.25
C ILE A 359 -19.33 13.16 17.33
N LEU A 360 -20.12 13.28 16.25
CA LEU A 360 -21.26 14.19 16.18
C LEU A 360 -22.55 13.62 16.80
N THR A 361 -22.69 12.30 16.92
CA THR A 361 -23.81 11.67 17.64
C THR A 361 -23.51 11.46 19.13
N SER A 362 -22.26 11.61 19.56
CA SER A 362 -21.85 11.59 20.98
C SER A 362 -21.91 12.97 21.66
N GLY A 363 -22.54 13.97 21.02
CA GLY A 363 -22.64 15.35 21.48
C GLY A 363 -24.01 15.73 21.98
#